data_AF-A0A168F749-F1
#
_entry.id   AF-A0A168F749-F1
#
_cell.length_a   1.000
_cell.length_b   1.000
_cell.length_c   1.000
_cell.angle_alpha   90.00
_cell.angle_beta   90.00
_cell.angle_gamma   90.00
#
_symmetry.space_group_name_H-M   'P 1'
#
loop_
_entity.id
_entity.type
_entity.pdbx_description
1 polymer ?
#
loop_
_entity_poly.entity_id
_entity_poly.type
_entity_poly.pdbx_seq_one_letter_code
_entity_poly.pdbx_strand_id
1 'polypeptide(L)'
;MATRAERSKPAVERTHYTSQPVDIPGSFLTTPPSAPITLQRIPFADSPLPEYAGCFAVLLDNVLAPWECAKLLQLAEASVPDVEEGSSPWRPALVNMGDGYEAAVTDYRNSDRIIWDSQTIVDRVWQRCLQARGEGEESMREMLSGTPEGREAKKQNRTWGGEWKFERLNERMRFLKYTRGQFFKRKSLTVDPVLIGC
;
A
#
# COMPACT_ATOMS: atom_id res chain seq x y z
N MET A 1 -9.93 -26.29 -36.36
CA MET A 1 -9.33 -24.93 -36.29
C MET A 1 -10.00 -24.20 -35.13
N ALA A 2 -9.30 -23.98 -34.02
CA ALA A 2 -9.85 -23.27 -32.88
C ALA A 2 -9.72 -21.75 -33.12
N THR A 3 -10.84 -21.04 -33.14
CA THR A 3 -10.92 -19.59 -33.26
C THR A 3 -10.27 -18.94 -32.04
N ARG A 4 -9.19 -18.19 -32.27
CA ARG A 4 -8.53 -17.34 -31.27
C ARG A 4 -9.56 -16.29 -30.82
N ALA A 5 -10.05 -16.40 -29.58
CA ALA A 5 -10.88 -15.36 -28.98
C ALA A 5 -10.13 -14.02 -29.07
N GLU A 6 -10.75 -13.08 -29.77
CA GLU A 6 -10.25 -11.72 -29.92
C GLU A 6 -10.31 -11.07 -28.54
N ARG A 7 -9.14 -10.89 -27.90
CA ARG A 7 -9.07 -10.21 -26.60
C ARG A 7 -9.44 -8.75 -26.85
N SER A 8 -10.65 -8.36 -26.48
CA SER A 8 -11.09 -6.97 -26.49
C SER A 8 -10.08 -6.13 -25.71
N LYS A 9 -9.60 -5.04 -26.30
CA LYS A 9 -8.75 -4.08 -25.58
C LYS A 9 -9.52 -3.62 -24.33
N PRO A 10 -8.89 -3.58 -23.15
CA PRO A 10 -9.58 -3.16 -21.94
C PRO A 10 -10.01 -1.70 -22.11
N ALA A 11 -11.26 -1.39 -21.72
CA ALA A 11 -11.75 -0.03 -21.72
C ALA A 11 -10.86 0.82 -20.80
N VAL A 12 -10.39 1.95 -21.33
CA VAL A 12 -9.54 2.89 -20.62
C VAL A 12 -10.42 4.04 -20.16
N GLU A 13 -10.38 4.34 -18.87
CA GLU A 13 -11.22 5.35 -18.24
C GLU A 13 -10.35 6.40 -17.57
N ARG A 14 -10.73 7.68 -17.72
CA ARG A 14 -10.07 8.77 -16.98
C ARG A 14 -10.59 8.76 -15.56
N THR A 15 -9.71 8.55 -14.60
CA THR A 15 -10.09 8.41 -13.20
C THR A 15 -10.02 9.73 -12.44
N HIS A 16 -11.08 10.01 -11.69
CA HIS A 16 -11.10 11.01 -10.64
C HIS A 16 -11.64 10.32 -9.40
N TYR A 17 -10.88 10.36 -8.30
CA TYR A 17 -11.32 9.82 -7.02
C TYR A 17 -11.73 10.96 -6.12
N THR A 18 -12.91 10.82 -5.53
CA THR A 18 -13.41 11.75 -4.53
C THR A 18 -13.99 10.91 -3.41
N SER A 19 -13.56 11.20 -2.18
CA SER A 19 -14.14 10.62 -0.98
C SER A 19 -15.17 11.58 -0.42
N GLN A 20 -16.32 11.07 0.00
CA GLN A 20 -17.26 11.85 0.80
C GLN A 20 -16.67 12.09 2.20
N PRO A 21 -16.98 13.24 2.83
CA PRO A 21 -16.65 13.45 4.22
C PRO A 21 -17.28 12.37 5.10
N VAL A 22 -16.50 11.82 6.03
CA VAL A 22 -16.97 10.85 7.01
C VAL A 22 -16.63 11.36 8.40
N ASP A 23 -17.57 11.25 9.32
CA ASP A 23 -17.36 11.60 10.72
C ASP A 23 -16.44 10.57 11.41
N ILE A 24 -15.15 10.89 11.44
CA ILE A 24 -14.13 10.10 12.13
C ILE A 24 -14.19 10.47 13.62
N PRO A 25 -14.45 9.52 14.53
CA PRO A 25 -14.40 9.82 15.96
C PRO A 25 -13.03 10.36 16.37
N GLY A 26 -13.00 11.43 17.17
CA GLY A 26 -11.76 12.07 17.61
C GLY A 26 -10.81 11.12 18.35
N SER A 27 -11.35 10.12 19.06
CA SER A 27 -10.61 9.09 19.79
C SER A 27 -10.14 7.91 18.93
N PHE A 28 -10.63 7.77 17.69
CA PHE A 28 -10.33 6.60 16.87
C PHE A 28 -8.86 6.59 16.45
N LEU A 29 -8.13 5.50 16.77
CA LEU A 29 -6.69 5.34 16.51
C LEU A 29 -5.77 6.35 17.23
N THR A 30 -6.28 7.10 18.21
CA THR A 30 -5.44 8.02 19.01
C THR A 30 -5.02 7.44 20.35
N THR A 31 -5.70 6.38 20.81
CA THR A 31 -5.30 5.64 22.01
C THR A 31 -4.16 4.68 21.68
N PRO A 32 -3.31 4.35 22.68
CA PRO A 32 -2.31 3.30 22.53
C PRO A 32 -2.94 1.97 22.05
N PRO A 33 -2.23 1.18 21.24
CA PRO A 33 -2.66 -0.17 20.89
C PRO A 33 -2.85 -1.05 22.14
N SER A 34 -3.74 -2.04 22.04
CA SER A 34 -4.05 -2.95 23.16
C SER A 34 -2.89 -3.87 23.55
N ALA A 35 -1.91 -4.04 22.67
CA ALA A 35 -0.67 -4.77 22.90
C ALA A 35 0.50 -4.00 22.29
N PRO A 36 1.74 -4.17 22.79
CA PRO A 36 2.92 -3.55 22.18
C PRO A 36 3.03 -3.90 20.69
N ILE A 37 3.35 -2.90 19.87
CA ILE A 37 3.65 -3.10 18.45
C ILE A 37 5.06 -3.67 18.32
N THR A 38 5.16 -4.85 17.73
CA THR A 38 6.43 -5.53 17.48
C THR A 38 6.92 -5.22 16.06
N LEU A 39 8.24 -5.30 15.87
CA LEU A 39 8.86 -5.20 14.55
C LEU A 39 9.81 -6.38 14.36
N GLN A 40 9.61 -7.12 13.27
CA GLN A 40 10.50 -8.20 12.86
C GLN A 40 10.99 -7.97 11.44
N ARG A 41 12.31 -7.94 11.21
CA ARG A 41 12.88 -7.93 9.85
C ARG A 41 12.72 -9.30 9.21
N ILE A 42 12.38 -9.34 7.92
CA ILE A 42 12.27 -10.57 7.14
C ILE A 42 13.68 -10.97 6.64
N PRO A 43 14.23 -12.12 7.07
CA PRO A 43 15.54 -12.59 6.61
C PRO A 43 15.38 -13.30 5.26
N PHE A 44 15.33 -12.55 4.15
CA PHE A 44 15.04 -13.14 2.84
C PHE A 44 15.97 -14.29 2.45
N ALA A 45 17.27 -14.17 2.76
CA ALA A 45 18.28 -15.20 2.44
C ALA A 45 17.94 -16.58 3.03
N ASP A 46 17.29 -16.61 4.19
CA ASP A 46 16.90 -17.83 4.91
C ASP A 46 15.39 -18.10 4.83
N SER A 47 14.68 -17.40 3.93
CA SER A 47 13.24 -17.53 3.74
C SER A 47 12.89 -18.39 2.51
N PRO A 48 11.61 -18.76 2.31
CA PRO A 48 11.14 -19.38 1.07
C PRO A 48 11.28 -18.51 -0.20
N LEU A 49 11.73 -17.24 -0.06
CA LEU A 49 11.92 -16.29 -1.14
C LEU A 49 13.36 -15.72 -1.15
N PRO A 50 14.39 -16.57 -1.32
CA PRO A 50 15.80 -16.16 -1.27
C PRO A 50 16.19 -15.20 -2.40
N GLU A 51 15.42 -15.11 -3.48
CA GLU A 51 15.65 -14.17 -4.57
C GLU A 51 15.58 -12.69 -4.15
N TYR A 52 14.98 -12.40 -2.98
CA TYR A 52 14.94 -11.06 -2.39
C TYR A 52 16.04 -10.84 -1.34
N ALA A 53 17.08 -11.68 -1.30
CA ALA A 53 18.24 -11.46 -0.44
C ALA A 53 18.82 -10.05 -0.67
N GLY A 54 19.03 -9.30 0.42
CA GLY A 54 19.46 -7.91 0.38
C GLY A 54 18.33 -6.87 0.26
N CYS A 55 17.09 -7.29 -0.04
CA CYS A 55 15.93 -6.41 0.04
C CYS A 55 15.51 -6.15 1.49
N PHE A 56 14.72 -5.08 1.68
CA PHE A 56 14.20 -4.69 2.99
C PHE A 56 12.70 -5.01 3.09
N ALA A 57 12.33 -5.79 4.10
CA ALA A 57 10.94 -5.99 4.51
C ALA A 57 10.86 -6.20 6.02
N VAL A 58 9.77 -5.73 6.62
CA VAL A 58 9.48 -5.87 8.05
C VAL A 58 8.04 -6.33 8.26
N LEU A 59 7.82 -7.17 9.26
CA LEU A 59 6.52 -7.51 9.81
C LEU A 59 6.25 -6.62 11.03
N LEU A 60 5.03 -6.10 11.10
CA LEU A 60 4.53 -5.31 12.23
C LEU A 60 3.29 -5.97 12.78
N ASP A 61 3.33 -6.43 14.03
CA ASP A 61 2.15 -6.98 14.69
C ASP A 61 1.51 -5.93 15.60
N ASN A 62 0.22 -6.14 15.90
CA ASN A 62 -0.56 -5.33 16.83
C ASN A 62 -0.74 -3.84 16.45
N VAL A 63 -0.52 -3.47 15.17
CA VAL A 63 -0.75 -2.09 14.70
C VAL A 63 -2.23 -1.68 14.85
N LEU A 64 -3.13 -2.60 14.48
CA LEU A 64 -4.58 -2.42 14.55
C LEU A 64 -5.22 -3.62 15.26
N ALA A 65 -6.09 -3.36 16.22
CA ALA A 65 -6.94 -4.37 16.83
C ALA A 65 -8.07 -4.79 15.87
N PRO A 66 -8.66 -5.99 16.02
CA PRO A 66 -9.73 -6.45 15.14
C PRO A 66 -10.93 -5.50 15.01
N TRP A 67 -11.34 -4.88 16.12
CA TRP A 67 -12.44 -3.90 16.11
C TRP A 67 -12.06 -2.60 15.39
N GLU A 68 -10.78 -2.22 15.42
CA GLU A 68 -10.27 -1.04 14.71
C GLU A 68 -10.26 -1.30 13.21
N CYS A 69 -9.84 -2.50 12.78
CA CYS A 69 -9.95 -2.93 11.39
C CYS A 69 -11.41 -2.89 10.90
N ALA A 70 -12.34 -3.41 11.70
CA ALA A 70 -13.77 -3.39 11.35
C ALA A 70 -14.31 -1.95 11.26
N LYS A 71 -13.94 -1.07 12.21
CA LYS A 71 -14.36 0.33 12.17
C LYS A 71 -13.73 1.08 11.00
N LEU A 72 -12.47 0.83 10.69
CA LEU A 72 -11.76 1.42 9.56
C LEU A 72 -12.42 1.03 8.23
N LEU A 73 -12.83 -0.23 8.11
CA LEU A 73 -13.59 -0.71 6.96
C LEU A 73 -14.93 -0.01 6.82
N GLN A 74 -15.68 0.13 7.92
CA GLN A 74 -16.96 0.85 7.93
C GLN A 74 -16.80 2.31 7.48
N LEU A 75 -15.76 3.00 7.98
CA LEU A 75 -15.48 4.38 7.59
C LEU A 75 -15.09 4.48 6.11
N ALA A 76 -14.29 3.53 5.61
CA ALA A 76 -13.93 3.47 4.19
C ALA A 76 -15.17 3.26 3.31
N GLU A 77 -16.07 2.34 3.67
CA GLU A 77 -17.33 2.10 2.96
C GLU A 77 -18.24 3.34 2.96
N ALA A 78 -18.34 4.03 4.10
CA ALA A 78 -19.08 5.29 4.22
C ALA A 78 -18.47 6.46 3.43
N SER A 79 -17.19 6.38 3.06
CA SER A 79 -16.52 7.43 2.28
C SER A 79 -16.82 7.37 0.78
N VAL A 80 -17.48 6.32 0.31
CA VAL A 80 -17.75 6.13 -1.12
C VAL A 80 -18.97 6.96 -1.53
N PRO A 81 -18.84 7.85 -2.53
CA PRO A 81 -19.97 8.63 -3.01
C PRO A 81 -20.96 7.82 -3.83
N ASP A 82 -22.20 8.32 -3.86
CA ASP A 82 -23.25 7.91 -4.81
C ASP A 82 -23.49 6.39 -4.84
N VAL A 83 -23.48 5.77 -3.66
CA VAL A 83 -23.84 4.36 -3.49
C VAL A 83 -25.36 4.25 -3.42
N GLU A 84 -25.96 3.67 -4.44
CA GLU A 84 -27.40 3.36 -4.45
C GLU A 84 -27.78 2.46 -3.27
N GLU A 85 -28.98 2.65 -2.73
CA GLU A 85 -29.47 1.84 -1.61
C GLU A 85 -29.49 0.34 -1.98
N GLY A 86 -28.87 -0.49 -1.14
CA GLY A 86 -28.72 -1.92 -1.38
C GLY A 86 -27.56 -2.32 -2.31
N SER A 87 -26.83 -1.36 -2.87
CA SER A 87 -25.65 -1.62 -3.70
C SER A 87 -24.36 -1.68 -2.87
N SER A 88 -23.37 -2.43 -3.40
CA SER A 88 -22.04 -2.50 -2.79
C SER A 88 -21.25 -1.20 -3.03
N PRO A 89 -20.52 -0.67 -2.03
CA PRO A 89 -19.61 0.48 -2.21
C PRO A 89 -18.30 0.08 -2.91
N TRP A 90 -18.02 -1.22 -3.00
CA TRP A 90 -16.81 -1.74 -3.63
C TRP A 90 -16.89 -1.64 -5.16
N ARG A 91 -15.80 -1.20 -5.79
CA ARG A 91 -15.67 -1.08 -7.25
C ARG A 91 -14.49 -1.91 -7.75
N PRO A 92 -14.51 -2.42 -8.99
CA PRO A 92 -13.36 -3.13 -9.55
C PRO A 92 -12.07 -2.32 -9.42
N ALA A 93 -11.00 -2.98 -8.99
CA ALA A 93 -9.70 -2.37 -8.82
C ALA A 93 -8.96 -2.32 -10.15
N LEU A 94 -9.12 -1.20 -10.86
CA LEU A 94 -8.46 -0.98 -12.15
C LEU A 94 -6.94 -0.81 -11.97
N VAL A 95 -6.22 -0.96 -13.08
CA VAL A 95 -4.76 -0.82 -13.16
C VAL A 95 -4.43 0.57 -13.70
N ASN A 96 -3.52 1.28 -13.03
CA ASN A 96 -3.05 2.57 -13.51
C ASN A 96 -2.24 2.42 -14.80
N MET A 97 -2.60 3.20 -15.81
CA MET A 97 -1.99 3.20 -17.15
C MET A 97 -1.14 4.44 -17.41
N GLY A 98 -0.93 5.30 -16.40
CA GLY A 98 -0.32 6.63 -16.55
C GLY A 98 -1.34 7.74 -16.84
N ASP A 99 -0.94 8.99 -16.66
CA ASP A 99 -1.70 10.21 -17.01
C ASP A 99 -3.15 10.28 -16.47
N GLY A 100 -3.41 9.65 -15.32
CA GLY A 100 -4.74 9.62 -14.69
C GLY A 100 -5.72 8.65 -15.35
N TYR A 101 -5.24 7.78 -16.24
CA TYR A 101 -6.04 6.73 -16.86
C TYR A 101 -5.89 5.40 -16.15
N GLU A 102 -6.98 4.65 -16.08
CA GLU A 102 -6.97 3.28 -15.57
C GLU A 102 -7.77 2.33 -16.47
N ALA A 103 -7.44 1.05 -16.41
CA ALA A 103 -8.09 0.01 -17.21
C ALA A 103 -8.32 -1.27 -16.41
N ALA A 104 -9.41 -1.97 -16.71
CA ALA A 104 -9.69 -3.29 -16.15
C ALA A 104 -8.81 -4.34 -16.86
N VAL A 105 -7.69 -4.71 -16.24
CA VAL A 105 -6.79 -5.75 -16.75
C VAL A 105 -6.97 -7.01 -15.92
N THR A 106 -8.12 -7.67 -16.13
CA THR A 106 -8.61 -8.78 -15.28
C THR A 106 -7.72 -10.02 -15.31
N ASP A 107 -6.87 -10.16 -16.31
CA ASP A 107 -5.87 -11.22 -16.41
C ASP A 107 -4.60 -10.93 -15.61
N TYR A 108 -4.42 -9.71 -15.09
CA TYR A 108 -3.31 -9.31 -14.23
C TYR A 108 -3.78 -9.02 -12.79
N ARG A 109 -4.87 -8.28 -12.65
CA ARG A 109 -5.47 -7.90 -11.37
C ARG A 109 -6.97 -8.13 -11.40
N ASN A 110 -7.46 -8.94 -10.49
CA ASN A 110 -8.88 -9.15 -10.27
C ASN A 110 -9.17 -9.01 -8.77
N SER A 111 -9.59 -7.82 -8.36
CA SER A 111 -9.95 -7.51 -6.98
C SER A 111 -10.92 -6.35 -6.99
N ASP A 112 -11.62 -6.12 -5.89
CA ASP A 112 -12.36 -4.89 -5.69
C ASP A 112 -11.57 -3.92 -4.80
N ARG A 113 -11.93 -2.65 -4.86
CA ARG A 113 -11.29 -1.61 -4.05
C ARG A 113 -12.27 -0.54 -3.57
N ILE A 114 -11.82 0.15 -2.52
CA ILE A 114 -12.25 1.49 -2.15
C ILE A 114 -11.00 2.38 -2.13
N ILE A 115 -11.14 3.61 -2.63
CA ILE A 115 -10.13 4.66 -2.48
C ILE A 115 -10.67 5.68 -1.51
N TRP A 116 -9.95 5.88 -0.41
CA TRP A 116 -10.33 6.82 0.63
C TRP A 116 -9.16 7.75 0.94
N ASP A 117 -9.34 9.03 0.63
CA ASP A 117 -8.37 10.08 0.92
C ASP A 117 -8.67 10.63 2.34
N SER A 118 -7.78 10.37 3.30
CA SER A 118 -7.89 10.92 4.67
C SER A 118 -6.52 11.00 5.33
N GLN A 119 -5.93 12.19 5.35
CA GLN A 119 -4.65 12.41 6.02
C GLN A 119 -4.73 12.08 7.52
N THR A 120 -5.85 12.41 8.17
CA THR A 120 -6.04 12.17 9.61
C THR A 120 -5.88 10.69 9.97
N ILE A 121 -6.47 9.79 9.19
CA ILE A 121 -6.37 8.35 9.46
C ILE A 121 -4.98 7.84 9.12
N VAL A 122 -4.43 8.24 7.97
CA VAL A 122 -3.08 7.85 7.55
C VAL A 122 -2.04 8.25 8.59
N ASP A 123 -2.12 9.47 9.10
CA ASP A 123 -1.22 9.96 10.14
C ASP A 123 -1.36 9.15 11.43
N ARG A 124 -2.58 8.86 11.89
CA ARG A 124 -2.81 8.07 13.11
C ARG A 124 -2.28 6.64 13.00
N VAL A 125 -2.52 5.98 11.87
CA VAL A 125 -1.95 4.64 11.60
C VAL A 125 -0.43 4.72 11.55
N TRP A 126 0.12 5.73 10.87
CA TRP A 126 1.56 5.90 10.77
C TRP A 126 2.24 6.16 12.12
N GLN A 127 1.66 7.02 12.96
CA GLN A 127 2.14 7.27 14.32
C GLN A 127 2.16 5.99 15.17
N ARG A 128 1.24 5.05 14.94
CA ARG A 128 1.28 3.72 15.58
C ARG A 128 2.43 2.88 15.04
N CYS A 129 2.61 2.80 13.74
CA CYS A 129 3.75 2.07 13.15
C CYS A 129 5.09 2.57 13.72
N LEU A 130 5.23 3.87 13.98
CA LEU A 130 6.42 4.47 14.61
C LEU A 130 6.64 4.08 16.08
N GLN A 131 5.63 3.56 16.77
CA GLN A 131 5.76 3.01 18.12
C GLN A 131 6.40 1.62 18.13
N ALA A 132 6.54 0.98 16.96
CA ALA A 132 7.12 -0.35 16.86
C ALA A 132 8.53 -0.38 17.46
N ARG A 133 8.83 -1.46 18.16
CA ARG A 133 10.16 -1.74 18.72
C ARG A 133 10.64 -3.07 18.16
N GLY A 134 11.79 -3.04 17.50
CA GLY A 134 12.51 -4.26 17.12
C GLY A 134 13.32 -4.79 18.29
N GLU A 135 13.78 -6.03 18.19
CA GLU A 135 14.65 -6.67 19.19
C GLU A 135 16.03 -5.99 19.33
N GLY A 136 16.39 -5.08 18.42
CA GLY A 136 17.71 -4.45 18.34
C GLY A 136 17.73 -2.92 18.38
N GLU A 137 16.79 -2.29 19.11
CA GLU A 137 16.67 -0.82 19.34
C GLU A 137 16.48 0.09 18.11
N GLU A 138 16.75 -0.38 16.89
CA GLU A 138 16.53 0.39 15.65
C GLU A 138 15.03 0.63 15.42
N SER A 139 14.65 1.90 15.39
CA SER A 139 13.27 2.34 15.19
C SER A 139 12.88 2.36 13.72
N MET A 140 11.58 2.24 13.43
CA MET A 140 11.06 2.38 12.07
C MET A 140 11.43 3.72 11.41
N ARG A 141 11.54 4.78 12.21
CA ARG A 141 11.96 6.10 11.74
C ARG A 141 13.39 6.07 11.21
N GLU A 142 14.29 5.45 11.95
CA GLU A 142 15.69 5.32 11.55
C GLU A 142 15.82 4.46 10.29
N MET A 143 15.08 3.34 10.20
CA MET A 143 15.09 2.47 9.03
C MET A 143 14.67 3.19 7.73
N LEU A 144 13.76 4.16 7.82
CA LEU A 144 13.24 4.91 6.68
C LEU A 144 13.95 6.25 6.42
N SER A 145 14.82 6.68 7.33
CA SER A 145 15.58 7.93 7.22
C SER A 145 16.83 7.83 6.33
N GLY A 146 17.17 6.63 5.86
CA GLY A 146 18.28 6.40 4.95
C GLY A 146 17.92 6.69 3.50
N THR A 147 18.73 7.48 2.81
CA THR A 147 18.69 7.57 1.35
C THR A 147 19.23 6.28 0.73
N PRO A 148 18.73 5.83 -0.44
CA PRO A 148 19.42 4.82 -1.24
C PRO A 148 20.89 5.21 -1.48
N GLU A 149 21.13 6.51 -1.66
CA GLU A 149 22.44 7.14 -1.82
C GLU A 149 23.36 6.96 -0.59
N GLY A 150 22.85 6.84 0.63
CA GLY A 150 23.68 6.51 1.81
C GLY A 150 24.29 5.11 1.77
N ARG A 151 23.71 4.19 0.98
CA ARG A 151 24.22 2.82 0.78
C ARG A 151 24.93 2.62 -0.56
N GLU A 152 24.59 3.40 -1.61
CA GLU A 152 25.13 3.24 -2.97
C GLU A 152 25.93 4.42 -3.53
N ALA A 153 25.90 5.62 -2.94
CA ALA A 153 26.64 6.79 -3.45
C ALA A 153 28.16 6.67 -3.37
N LYS A 154 28.70 5.58 -2.79
CA LYS A 154 30.12 5.24 -2.93
C LYS A 154 30.52 4.78 -4.34
N LYS A 155 29.57 4.49 -5.24
CA LYS A 155 29.89 3.88 -6.55
C LYS A 155 29.59 4.73 -7.78
N GLN A 156 28.74 5.75 -7.71
CA GLN A 156 28.42 6.55 -8.90
C GLN A 156 28.41 8.03 -8.58
N ASN A 157 29.28 8.76 -9.28
CA ASN A 157 29.63 10.17 -9.11
C ASN A 157 28.48 11.13 -9.54
N ARG A 158 27.26 10.91 -9.05
CA ARG A 158 26.08 11.75 -9.32
C ARG A 158 25.62 12.39 -8.01
N THR A 159 26.20 13.55 -7.70
CA THR A 159 25.84 14.37 -6.54
C THR A 159 24.51 15.09 -6.78
N TRP A 160 23.38 14.39 -6.60
CA TRP A 160 22.15 15.08 -6.17
C TRP A 160 22.30 15.32 -4.67
N GLY A 161 23.01 16.40 -4.31
CA GLY A 161 23.21 16.76 -2.91
C GLY A 161 21.88 17.13 -2.25
N GLY A 162 21.52 16.45 -1.16
CA GLY A 162 20.36 16.77 -0.35
C GLY A 162 20.14 15.79 0.81
N GLU A 163 19.55 16.26 1.90
CA GLU A 163 19.05 15.41 2.98
C GLU A 163 17.57 15.11 2.70
N TRP A 164 17.24 13.84 2.45
CA TRP A 164 15.84 13.44 2.32
C TRP A 164 15.21 13.35 3.72
N LYS A 165 14.22 14.19 3.98
CA LYS A 165 13.45 14.17 5.22
C LYS A 165 12.10 13.52 4.96
N PHE A 166 11.81 12.45 5.69
CA PHE A 166 10.48 11.90 5.72
C PHE A 166 9.51 12.95 6.28
N GLU A 167 8.57 13.41 5.47
CA GLU A 167 7.53 14.36 5.87
C GLU A 167 6.31 13.61 6.41
N ARG A 168 5.59 12.91 5.53
CA ARG A 168 4.37 12.13 5.85
C ARG A 168 4.07 11.11 4.76
N LEU A 169 3.14 10.20 5.06
CA LEU A 169 2.55 9.32 4.05
C LEU A 169 1.47 10.05 3.25
N ASN A 170 1.25 9.60 2.01
CA ASN A 170 0.17 10.09 1.15
C ASN A 170 -1.20 9.77 1.77
N GLU A 171 -2.13 10.73 1.74
CA GLU A 171 -3.48 10.58 2.31
C GLU A 171 -4.35 9.50 1.66
N ARG A 172 -4.01 9.08 0.43
CA ARG A 172 -4.78 8.13 -0.37
C ARG A 172 -4.58 6.70 0.09
N MET A 173 -5.53 6.22 0.89
CA MET A 173 -5.63 4.81 1.26
C MET A 173 -6.34 4.01 0.17
N ARG A 174 -5.89 2.78 -0.04
CA ARG A 174 -6.51 1.82 -0.96
C ARG A 174 -6.88 0.56 -0.19
N PHE A 175 -8.17 0.37 0.04
CA PHE A 175 -8.71 -0.86 0.61
C PHE A 175 -8.91 -1.84 -0.53
N LEU A 176 -8.37 -3.05 -0.43
CA LEU A 176 -8.50 -4.09 -1.45
C LEU A 176 -9.25 -5.27 -0.87
N LYS A 177 -10.24 -5.76 -1.62
CA LYS A 177 -11.07 -6.90 -1.26
C LYS A 177 -10.87 -8.02 -2.28
N TYR A 178 -10.63 -9.22 -1.75
CA TYR A 178 -10.46 -10.45 -2.52
C TYR A 178 -11.50 -11.47 -2.05
N THR A 179 -12.38 -11.84 -2.96
CA THR A 179 -13.38 -12.90 -2.81
C THR A 179 -12.94 -14.15 -3.59
N ARG A 180 -13.74 -15.20 -3.56
CA ARG A 180 -13.38 -16.48 -4.21
C ARG A 180 -13.06 -16.27 -5.70
N GLY A 181 -11.85 -16.63 -6.11
CA GLY A 181 -11.38 -16.52 -7.50
C GLY A 181 -10.76 -15.17 -7.88
N GLN A 182 -10.78 -14.17 -7.00
CA GLN A 182 -10.05 -12.92 -7.15
C GLN A 182 -8.56 -13.11 -6.78
N PHE A 183 -7.67 -12.34 -7.41
CA PHE A 183 -6.22 -12.47 -7.27
C PHE A 183 -5.48 -11.19 -7.65
N PHE A 184 -4.21 -11.12 -7.23
CA PHE A 184 -3.23 -10.18 -7.77
C PHE A 184 -2.04 -10.99 -8.29
N LYS A 185 -1.77 -10.96 -9.60
CA LYS A 185 -0.65 -11.75 -10.14
C LYS A 185 0.68 -11.10 -9.77
N ARG A 186 1.65 -11.96 -9.46
CA ARG A 186 3.05 -11.57 -9.36
C ARG A 186 3.46 -10.83 -10.63
N LYS A 187 3.93 -9.59 -10.51
CA LYS A 187 4.74 -9.00 -11.58
C LYS A 187 5.98 -9.86 -11.70
N SER A 188 6.21 -10.48 -12.86
CA SER A 188 7.54 -10.96 -13.20
C SER A 188 8.44 -9.74 -13.19
N LEU A 189 9.16 -9.52 -12.09
CA LEU A 189 10.34 -8.68 -12.11
C LEU A 189 11.34 -9.47 -12.93
N THR A 190 11.31 -9.30 -14.25
CA THR A 190 12.55 -9.48 -15.00
C THR A 190 13.46 -8.43 -14.40
N VAL A 191 14.35 -8.87 -13.52
CA VAL A 191 15.38 -8.02 -12.93
C VAL A 191 16.24 -7.60 -14.11
N ASP A 192 15.88 -6.50 -14.77
CA ASP A 192 16.86 -5.68 -15.45
C ASP A 192 17.65 -5.02 -14.32
N PRO A 193 18.92 -5.38 -14.10
CA PRO A 193 19.69 -4.91 -12.96
C PRO A 193 20.04 -3.41 -13.02
N VAL A 194 19.32 -2.61 -13.81
CA VAL A 194 19.63 -1.21 -14.14
C VAL A 194 18.46 -0.25 -13.86
N LEU A 195 17.24 -0.74 -13.54
CA LEU A 195 16.06 0.13 -13.42
C LEU A 195 15.33 0.01 -12.07
N ILE A 196 16.07 0.09 -10.97
CA ILE A 196 15.56 0.66 -9.72
C ILE A 196 16.44 1.89 -9.42
N GLY A 197 16.23 2.94 -10.21
CA GLY A 197 16.68 4.29 -9.90
C GLY A 197 15.44 5.12 -9.61
N CYS A 198 15.04 5.16 -8.34
CA CYS A 198 14.33 6.29 -7.78
C CYS A 198 15.35 7.18 -7.10
#